data_AF-A0A5J5CSL7-F1
#
_entry.id   AF-A0A5J5CSL7-F1
#
_cell.length_a   1.000
_cell.length_b   1.000
_cell.length_c   1.000
_cell.angle_alpha   90.00
_cell.angle_beta   90.00
_cell.angle_gamma   90.00
#
_symmetry.space_group_name_H-M   'P 1'
#
loop_
_entity.id
_entity.type
_entity.pdbx_description
1 polymer ?
#
loop_
_entity_poly.entity_id
_entity_poly.type
_entity_poly.pdbx_seq_one_letter_code
_entity_poly.pdbx_strand_id
1 'polypeptide(L)'
;MLSSTGTTLILAYLNEKNRPYSSQDVFCNLQKQHGLGKTAVVKAMELLALEGKIKEKAYGKQKIYFADQSQFKDVNDADLKAMDCQISQLSAEMHSLNQSCRQLDSELKELNSSLTTEEVMSEIKALKAECSGYRARVEKIKSATNHVTPEEKEK
;
A
#
# COMPACT_ATOMS: atom_id res chain seq x y z
N MET A 1 -17.90 17.79 -35.29
CA MET A 1 -16.95 18.56 -34.46
C MET A 1 -16.30 17.58 -33.50
N LEU A 2 -15.02 17.23 -33.65
CA LEU A 2 -14.31 16.58 -32.54
C LEU A 2 -14.34 17.57 -31.37
N SER A 3 -14.73 17.13 -30.18
CA SER A 3 -14.63 18.01 -29.01
C SER A 3 -13.15 18.27 -28.75
N SER A 4 -12.77 19.54 -28.61
CA SER A 4 -11.41 20.00 -28.22
C SER A 4 -10.88 19.26 -26.97
N THR A 5 -11.81 18.77 -26.14
CA THR A 5 -11.53 17.95 -24.95
C THR A 5 -10.84 16.62 -25.28
N GLY A 6 -11.26 15.92 -26.35
CA GLY A 6 -10.73 14.58 -26.68
C GLY A 6 -9.29 14.61 -27.18
N THR A 7 -8.94 15.59 -28.01
CA THR A 7 -7.56 15.80 -28.48
C THR A 7 -6.64 16.24 -27.35
N THR A 8 -7.10 17.14 -26.48
CA THR A 8 -6.35 17.59 -25.30
C THR A 8 -6.05 16.42 -24.36
N LEU A 9 -7.04 15.56 -24.08
CA LEU A 9 -6.87 14.39 -23.24
C LEU A 9 -5.85 13.40 -23.83
N ILE A 10 -5.97 13.09 -25.13
CA ILE A 10 -5.05 12.16 -25.80
C ILE A 10 -3.62 12.71 -25.82
N LEU A 11 -3.45 14.01 -26.09
CA LEU A 11 -2.14 14.66 -26.05
C LEU A 11 -1.52 14.56 -24.66
N ALA A 12 -2.28 14.90 -23.62
CA ALA A 12 -1.83 14.78 -22.24
C ALA A 12 -1.43 13.34 -21.90
N TYR A 13 -2.25 12.36 -22.30
CA TYR A 13 -1.95 10.95 -22.09
C TYR A 13 -0.65 10.50 -22.77
N LEU A 14 -0.43 10.88 -24.03
CA LEU A 14 0.78 10.51 -24.77
C LEU A 14 2.03 11.15 -24.20
N ASN A 15 1.95 12.42 -23.76
CA ASN A 15 3.05 13.12 -23.10
C ASN A 15 3.37 12.51 -21.73
N GLU A 16 2.35 12.18 -20.93
CA GLU A 16 2.52 11.58 -19.60
C GLU A 16 3.14 10.18 -19.69
N LYS A 17 2.64 9.33 -20.59
CA LYS A 17 3.15 7.95 -20.73
C LYS A 17 4.47 7.88 -21.47
N ASN A 18 4.75 8.85 -22.34
CA ASN A 18 5.95 8.98 -23.16
C ASN A 18 6.39 7.66 -23.83
N ARG A 19 5.42 6.89 -24.33
CA ARG A 19 5.62 5.59 -25.02
C ARG A 19 4.91 5.61 -26.38
N PRO A 20 5.43 4.89 -27.40
CA PRO A 20 4.73 4.76 -28.67
C PRO A 20 3.47 3.91 -28.55
N TYR A 21 2.38 4.38 -29.15
CA TYR A 21 1.08 3.69 -29.16
C TYR A 21 0.43 3.72 -30.54
N SER A 22 -0.35 2.69 -30.86
CA SER A 22 -1.31 2.75 -31.95
C SER A 22 -2.61 3.44 -31.50
N SER A 23 -3.45 3.87 -32.45
CA SER A 23 -4.79 4.39 -32.12
C SER A 23 -5.67 3.35 -31.41
N GLN A 24 -5.43 2.05 -31.63
CA GLN A 24 -6.14 0.98 -30.94
C GLN A 24 -5.72 0.89 -29.46
N ASP A 25 -4.42 1.02 -29.17
CA ASP A 25 -3.92 1.01 -27.80
C ASP A 25 -4.48 2.18 -27.01
N VAL A 26 -4.42 3.40 -27.57
CA VAL A 26 -4.97 4.61 -26.94
C VAL A 26 -6.46 4.47 -26.70
N PHE A 27 -7.21 3.90 -27.66
CA PHE A 27 -8.63 3.62 -27.47
C PHE A 27 -8.86 2.65 -26.31
N CYS A 28 -8.20 1.49 -26.29
CA CYS A 28 -8.34 0.51 -25.20
C CYS A 28 -8.01 1.11 -23.83
N ASN A 29 -6.96 1.93 -23.76
CA ASN A 29 -6.45 2.51 -22.52
C ASN A 29 -7.39 3.59 -21.96
N LEU A 30 -7.98 4.42 -22.82
CA LEU A 30 -8.80 5.56 -22.41
C LEU A 30 -10.31 5.26 -22.40
N GLN A 31 -10.77 4.19 -23.06
CA GLN A 31 -12.21 3.90 -23.20
C GLN A 31 -12.91 3.76 -21.84
N LYS A 32 -12.32 3.06 -20.87
CA LYS A 32 -12.95 2.78 -19.57
C LYS A 32 -13.19 4.05 -18.74
N GLN A 33 -12.29 5.03 -18.83
CA GLN A 33 -12.31 6.21 -17.97
C GLN A 33 -12.96 7.42 -18.65
N HIS A 34 -12.86 7.53 -19.98
CA HIS A 34 -13.25 8.73 -20.71
C HIS A 34 -14.27 8.49 -21.82
N GLY A 35 -14.68 7.24 -22.07
CA GLY A 35 -15.77 6.92 -22.99
C GLY A 35 -15.57 7.36 -24.45
N LEU A 36 -14.32 7.64 -24.86
CA LEU A 36 -14.02 8.07 -26.23
C LEU A 36 -14.30 6.93 -27.23
N GLY A 37 -15.11 7.21 -28.24
CA GLY A 37 -15.36 6.25 -29.33
C GLY A 37 -14.12 6.01 -30.19
N LYS A 38 -13.93 4.78 -30.68
CA LYS A 38 -12.75 4.37 -31.46
C LYS A 38 -12.45 5.28 -32.64
N THR A 39 -13.46 5.64 -33.43
CA THR A 39 -13.31 6.56 -34.57
C THR A 39 -12.90 7.96 -34.14
N ALA A 40 -13.36 8.43 -32.98
CA ALA A 40 -12.97 9.74 -32.44
C ALA A 40 -11.51 9.73 -32.00
N VAL A 41 -11.03 8.64 -31.37
CA VAL A 41 -9.61 8.47 -31.03
C VAL A 41 -8.75 8.50 -32.29
N VAL A 42 -9.08 7.69 -33.31
CA VAL A 42 -8.31 7.67 -34.58
C VAL A 42 -8.19 9.07 -35.18
N LYS A 43 -9.30 9.79 -35.33
CA LYS A 43 -9.31 11.14 -35.88
C LYS A 43 -8.53 12.15 -35.02
N ALA A 44 -8.61 12.02 -33.69
CA ALA A 44 -7.87 12.89 -32.79
C ALA A 44 -6.36 12.65 -32.87
N MET A 45 -5.92 11.40 -32.93
CA MET A 45 -4.52 11.01 -33.13
C MET A 45 -3.97 11.59 -34.45
N GLU A 46 -4.71 11.43 -35.54
CA GLU A 46 -4.35 11.95 -36.86
C GLU A 46 -4.28 13.48 -36.87
N LEU A 47 -5.24 14.15 -36.23
CA LEU A 47 -5.25 15.61 -36.12
C LEU A 47 -4.07 16.13 -35.30
N LEU A 48 -3.75 15.51 -34.16
CA LEU A 48 -2.59 15.89 -33.34
C LEU A 48 -1.28 15.70 -34.10
N ALA A 49 -1.17 14.64 -34.91
CA ALA A 49 0.00 14.40 -35.75
C ALA A 49 0.10 15.44 -36.88
N LEU A 50 -1.02 15.77 -37.52
CA LEU A 50 -1.10 16.81 -38.55
C LEU A 50 -0.73 18.20 -38.01
N GLU A 51 -1.16 18.52 -36.79
CA GLU A 51 -0.81 19.75 -36.08
C GLU A 51 0.64 19.75 -35.54
N GLY A 52 1.38 18.65 -35.70
CA GLY A 52 2.75 18.51 -35.21
C GLY A 52 2.88 18.39 -33.69
N LYS A 53 1.78 18.25 -32.96
CA LYS A 53 1.76 18.10 -31.49
C LYS A 53 2.26 16.74 -31.02
N ILE A 54 2.14 15.73 -31.87
CA ILE A 54 2.72 14.40 -31.69
C ILE A 54 3.42 13.97 -32.97
N LYS A 55 4.35 13.03 -32.87
CA LYS A 55 4.96 12.39 -34.04
C LYS A 55 4.17 11.15 -34.42
N GLU A 56 4.10 10.87 -35.73
CA GLU A 56 3.60 9.61 -36.26
C GLU A 56 4.69 8.87 -37.05
N LYS A 57 4.60 7.54 -37.05
CA LYS A 57 5.44 6.68 -37.89
C LYS A 57 4.59 5.55 -38.47
N ALA A 58 4.63 5.41 -39.79
CA ALA A 58 3.92 4.36 -40.51
C ALA A 58 4.77 3.08 -40.64
N TYR A 59 4.13 1.95 -40.41
CA TYR A 59 4.66 0.60 -40.58
C TYR A 59 3.68 -0.21 -41.45
N GLY A 60 3.87 -0.13 -42.77
CA GLY A 60 2.93 -0.69 -43.73
C GLY A 60 1.54 -0.07 -43.59
N LYS A 61 0.55 -0.89 -43.21
CA LYS A 61 -0.84 -0.43 -43.01
C LYS A 61 -1.11 0.16 -41.63
N GLN A 62 -0.20 0.00 -40.67
CA GLN A 62 -0.38 0.46 -39.29
C GLN A 62 0.42 1.73 -39.03
N LYS A 63 -0.06 2.57 -38.11
CA LYS A 63 0.65 3.76 -37.62
C LYS A 63 0.83 3.68 -36.11
N ILE A 64 1.98 4.14 -35.65
CA ILE A 64 2.24 4.43 -34.24
C ILE A 64 2.43 5.92 -34.06
N TYR A 65 2.14 6.39 -32.86
CA TYR A 65 2.20 7.79 -32.48
C TYR A 65 2.88 7.93 -31.13
N PHE A 66 3.61 9.01 -30.93
CA PHE A 66 4.36 9.26 -29.71
C PHE A 66 4.58 10.77 -29.49
N ALA A 67 4.83 11.15 -28.25
CA ALA A 67 5.17 12.52 -27.90
C ALA A 67 6.43 12.99 -28.65
N ASP A 68 6.42 14.22 -29.13
CA ASP A 68 7.60 14.84 -29.73
C ASP A 68 8.67 15.02 -28.66
N GLN A 69 9.82 14.35 -28.80
CA GLN A 69 10.87 14.43 -27.78
C GLN A 69 11.55 15.80 -27.72
N SER A 70 11.50 16.58 -28.80
CA SER A 70 12.07 17.93 -28.83
C SER A 70 11.32 18.93 -27.93
N GLN A 71 10.12 18.59 -27.46
CA GLN A 71 9.37 19.41 -26.51
C GLN A 71 9.90 19.29 -25.07
N PHE A 72 10.68 18.24 -24.78
CA PHE A 72 11.27 18.01 -23.47
C PHE A 72 12.68 18.60 -23.42
N LYS A 73 13.07 19.12 -22.25
CA LYS A 73 14.39 19.69 -22.05
C LYS A 73 15.45 18.59 -22.12
N ASP A 74 16.50 18.83 -22.88
CA ASP A 74 17.70 17.98 -22.84
C ASP A 74 18.34 18.05 -21.45
N VAL A 75 18.70 16.87 -20.93
CA VAL A 75 19.38 16.74 -19.65
C VAL A 75 20.84 16.35 -19.93
N ASN A 76 21.78 17.09 -19.35
CA ASN A 76 23.20 16.78 -19.47
C ASN A 76 23.63 15.74 -18.42
N ASP A 77 24.83 15.17 -18.58
CA ASP A 77 25.37 14.15 -17.69
C ASP A 77 25.51 14.59 -16.23
N ALA A 78 25.75 15.89 -15.98
CA ALA A 78 25.86 16.41 -14.61
C ALA A 78 24.50 16.46 -13.92
N ASP A 79 23.46 16.92 -14.63
CA ASP A 79 22.09 16.94 -14.17
C ASP A 79 21.56 15.52 -13.95
N LEU A 80 21.89 14.57 -14.84
CA LEU A 80 21.56 13.15 -14.67
C LEU A 80 22.18 12.58 -13.38
N LYS A 81 23.48 12.81 -13.15
CA LYS A 81 24.14 12.37 -11.92
C LYS A 81 23.54 13.00 -10.67
N ALA A 82 23.20 14.29 -10.71
CA ALA A 82 22.55 14.96 -9.60
C ALA A 82 21.18 14.34 -9.28
N MET A 83 20.39 14.01 -10.31
CA MET A 83 19.11 13.31 -10.14
C MET A 83 19.30 11.89 -9.58
N ASP A 84 20.28 11.13 -10.07
CA ASP A 84 20.59 9.79 -9.53
C ASP A 84 20.99 9.83 -8.05
N CYS A 85 21.78 10.83 -7.65
CA CYS A 85 22.10 11.08 -6.25
C CYS A 85 20.84 11.39 -5.43
N GLN A 86 19.95 12.26 -5.93
CA GLN A 86 18.70 12.59 -5.24
C GLN A 86 17.78 11.38 -5.12
N ILE A 87 17.62 10.59 -6.18
CA ILE A 87 16.84 9.35 -6.17
C ILE A 87 17.38 8.39 -5.12
N SER A 88 18.70 8.22 -5.07
CA SER A 88 19.37 7.32 -4.12
C SER A 88 19.16 7.79 -2.68
N GLN A 89 19.31 9.09 -2.43
CA GLN A 89 19.09 9.69 -1.11
C GLN A 89 17.64 9.52 -0.64
N LEU A 90 16.67 9.90 -1.48
CA LEU A 90 15.24 9.79 -1.15
C LEU A 90 14.81 8.34 -0.98
N SER A 91 15.37 7.42 -1.76
CA SER A 91 15.10 5.98 -1.62
C SER A 91 15.63 5.43 -0.29
N ALA A 92 16.82 5.87 0.13
CA ALA A 92 17.39 5.48 1.42
C ALA A 92 16.55 6.03 2.60
N GLU A 93 16.12 7.29 2.51
CA GLU A 93 15.24 7.92 3.50
C GLU A 93 13.88 7.20 3.59
N MET A 94 13.26 6.92 2.45
CA MET A 94 12.01 6.17 2.36
C MET A 94 12.13 4.77 2.96
N HIS A 95 13.28 4.09 2.76
CA HIS A 95 13.54 2.78 3.36
C HIS A 95 13.66 2.87 4.89
N SER A 96 14.44 3.82 5.40
CA SER A 96 14.64 4.03 6.83
C SER A 96 13.33 4.41 7.55
N LEU A 97 12.53 5.28 6.94
CA LEU A 97 11.24 5.67 7.50
C LEU A 97 10.26 4.48 7.53
N ASN A 98 10.19 3.68 6.46
CA ASN A 98 9.37 2.48 6.45
C ASN A 98 9.78 1.45 7.51
N GLN A 99 11.09 1.27 7.73
CA GLN A 99 11.59 0.41 8.79
C GLN A 99 11.15 0.91 10.17
N SER A 100 11.27 2.22 10.40
CA SER A 100 10.86 2.86 11.66
C SER A 100 9.36 2.70 11.91
N CYS A 101 8.52 2.91 10.89
CA CYS A 101 7.08 2.69 10.99
C CYS A 101 6.75 1.24 11.37
N ARG A 102 7.40 0.26 10.72
CA ARG A 102 7.19 -1.16 11.03
C ARG A 102 7.58 -1.52 12.46
N GLN A 103 8.67 -0.93 12.96
CA GLN A 103 9.10 -1.13 14.33
C GLN A 103 8.08 -0.56 15.32
N LEU A 104 7.64 0.69 15.11
CA LEU A 104 6.64 1.33 15.96
C LEU A 104 5.30 0.58 15.93
N ASP A 105 4.87 0.08 14.77
CA ASP A 105 3.67 -0.75 14.67
C ASP A 105 3.80 -2.06 15.47
N SER A 106 4.99 -2.66 15.48
CA SER A 106 5.27 -3.86 16.28
C SER A 106 5.23 -3.55 17.78
N GLU A 107 5.88 -2.47 18.21
CA GLU A 107 5.88 -2.03 19.62
C GLU A 107 4.46 -1.69 20.10
N LEU A 108 3.68 -0.99 19.27
CA LEU A 108 2.29 -0.66 19.56
C LEU A 108 1.44 -1.93 19.71
N LYS A 109 1.62 -2.91 18.82
CA LYS A 109 0.91 -4.19 18.89
C LYS A 109 1.28 -4.98 20.15
N GLU A 110 2.57 -5.02 20.50
CA GLU A 110 3.04 -5.69 21.71
C GLU A 110 2.41 -5.06 22.96
N LEU A 111 2.46 -3.72 23.07
CA LEU A 111 1.88 -2.97 24.18
C LEU A 111 0.37 -3.22 24.30
N ASN A 112 -0.36 -3.18 23.19
CA ASN A 112 -1.80 -3.45 23.17
C ASN A 112 -2.19 -4.91 23.39
N SER A 113 -1.25 -5.85 23.24
CA SER A 113 -1.49 -7.28 23.52
C SER A 113 -1.24 -7.66 24.98
N SER A 114 -0.65 -6.76 25.76
CA SER A 114 -0.42 -6.94 27.19
C SER A 114 -1.61 -6.45 28.03
N LEU A 115 -1.84 -7.08 29.18
CA LEU A 115 -2.82 -6.59 30.15
C LEU A 115 -2.42 -5.19 30.60
N THR A 116 -3.39 -4.30 30.67
CA THR A 116 -3.18 -2.98 31.27
C THR A 116 -2.87 -3.11 32.75
N THR A 117 -2.19 -2.11 33.32
CA THR A 117 -1.87 -2.08 34.75
C THR A 117 -3.12 -2.27 35.63
N GLU A 118 -4.26 -1.71 35.23
CA GLU A 118 -5.52 -1.84 35.96
C GLU A 118 -6.04 -3.27 35.95
N GLU A 119 -6.01 -3.94 34.80
CA GLU A 119 -6.41 -5.33 34.66
C GLU A 119 -5.50 -6.26 35.49
N VAL A 120 -4.18 -6.05 35.42
CA VAL A 120 -3.21 -6.79 36.25
C VAL A 120 -3.49 -6.61 37.74
N MET A 121 -3.79 -5.38 38.21
CA MET A 121 -4.11 -5.14 39.62
C MET A 121 -5.41 -5.84 40.04
N SER A 122 -6.43 -5.83 39.17
CA SER A 122 -7.70 -6.53 39.42
C SER A 122 -7.48 -8.03 39.55
N GLU A 123 -6.69 -8.61 38.65
CA GLU A 123 -6.38 -10.04 38.63
C GLU A 123 -5.54 -10.46 39.86
N ILE A 124 -4.55 -9.65 40.25
CA ILE A 124 -3.79 -9.85 41.51
C ILE A 124 -4.74 -9.87 42.71
N LYS A 125 -5.72 -8.96 42.77
CA LYS A 125 -6.68 -8.89 43.87
C LYS A 125 -7.56 -10.14 43.91
N ALA A 126 -8.05 -10.59 42.76
CA ALA A 126 -8.87 -11.79 42.64
C ALA A 126 -8.10 -13.05 43.07
N LEU A 127 -6.89 -13.25 42.54
CA LEU A 127 -6.00 -14.37 42.88
C LEU A 127 -5.63 -14.39 44.37
N LYS A 128 -5.37 -13.23 44.97
CA LYS A 128 -5.11 -13.13 46.41
C LYS A 128 -6.31 -13.56 47.25
N ALA A 129 -7.53 -13.15 46.86
CA ALA A 129 -8.75 -13.55 47.54
C ALA A 129 -8.97 -15.07 47.43
N GLU A 130 -8.80 -15.64 46.24
CA GLU A 130 -8.91 -17.08 46.02
C GLU A 130 -7.90 -17.88 46.85
N CYS A 131 -6.63 -17.46 46.84
CA CYS A 131 -5.57 -18.05 47.66
C CYS A 131 -5.92 -18.03 49.16
N SER A 132 -6.47 -16.90 49.64
CA SER A 132 -6.90 -16.80 51.04
C SER A 132 -8.04 -17.77 51.36
N GLY A 133 -8.99 -17.93 50.44
CA GLY A 133 -10.09 -18.89 50.56
C GLY A 133 -9.60 -20.34 50.59
N TYR A 134 -8.68 -20.70 49.69
CA TYR A 134 -8.08 -22.05 49.69
C TYR A 134 -7.31 -22.33 50.97
N ARG A 135 -6.52 -21.37 51.47
CA ARG A 135 -5.81 -21.53 52.75
C ARG A 135 -6.78 -21.77 53.90
N ALA A 136 -7.84 -20.97 54.01
CA ALA A 136 -8.86 -21.17 55.04
C ALA A 136 -9.54 -22.54 54.93
N ARG A 137 -9.83 -23.02 53.72
CA ARG A 137 -10.39 -24.35 53.49
C ARG A 137 -9.43 -25.46 53.90
N VAL A 138 -8.14 -25.34 53.56
CA VAL A 138 -7.10 -26.28 53.97
C VAL A 138 -6.98 -26.34 55.49
N GLU A 139 -6.92 -25.18 56.15
CA GLU A 139 -6.86 -25.12 57.62
C GLU A 139 -8.10 -25.74 58.27
N LYS A 140 -9.29 -25.47 57.74
CA LYS A 140 -10.53 -26.12 58.22
C LYS A 140 -10.46 -27.63 58.10
N ILE A 141 -9.97 -28.16 56.96
CA ILE A 141 -9.81 -29.61 56.74
C ILE A 141 -8.79 -30.20 57.73
N LYS A 142 -7.65 -29.53 57.94
CA LYS A 142 -6.61 -29.99 58.90
C LYS A 142 -7.08 -29.95 60.35
N SER A 143 -7.89 -28.96 60.71
CA SER A 143 -8.46 -28.81 62.06
C SER A 143 -9.64 -29.75 62.32
N ALA A 144 -10.23 -30.34 61.28
CA ALA A 144 -11.34 -31.27 61.44
C ALA A 144 -10.80 -32.61 61.95
N THR A 145 -11.22 -32.98 63.15
CA THR A 145 -10.78 -34.18 63.89
C THR A 145 -11.29 -35.51 63.30
N ASN A 146 -12.07 -35.49 62.21
CA ASN A 146 -12.58 -36.69 61.53
C ASN A 146 -11.59 -37.21 60.48
N HIS A 147 -10.34 -37.44 60.87
CA HIS A 147 -9.39 -38.17 60.03
C HIS A 147 -9.66 -39.67 60.16
N VAL A 148 -10.36 -40.24 59.19
CA VAL A 148 -10.42 -41.69 59.00
C VAL A 148 -9.06 -42.13 58.47
N THR A 149 -8.32 -42.93 59.24
CA THR A 149 -7.07 -43.54 58.76
C THR A 149 -7.40 -44.54 57.65
N PRO A 150 -6.48 -44.81 56.71
CA PRO A 150 -6.74 -45.79 55.64
C PRO A 150 -7.24 -47.15 56.17
N GLU A 151 -6.82 -47.53 57.38
CA GLU A 151 -7.22 -48.76 58.08
C GLU A 151 -8.69 -48.79 58.53
N GLU A 152 -9.35 -47.65 58.70
CA GLU A 152 -10.77 -47.56 59.08
C GLU A 152 -11.71 -47.58 57.87
N LYS A 153 -11.19 -47.42 56.64
CA LYS A 153 -11.99 -47.37 55.41
C LYS A 153 -12.22 -48.75 54.76
N GLU A 154 -11.51 -49.77 55.21
CA GLU A 154 -11.59 -51.15 54.68
C GLU A 154 -12.31 -52.16 55.62
N LYS A 155 -13.08 -51.67 56.59
CA LYS A 155 -14.06 -52.48 57.33
C LYS A 155 -15.48 -52.22 56.82
#